data_AF-A0A7X3ZHZ5-F1
#
_entry.id   AF-A0A7X3ZHZ5-F1
#
_cell.length_a   1.000
_cell.length_b   1.000
_cell.length_c   1.000
_cell.angle_alpha   90.00
_cell.angle_beta   90.00
_cell.angle_gamma   90.00
#
_symmetry.space_group_name_H-M   'P 1'
#
loop_
_entity.id
_entity.type
_entity.pdbx_description
1 polymer ?
#
loop_
_entity_poly.entity_id
_entity_poly.type
_entity_poly.pdbx_seq_one_letter_code
_entity_poly.pdbx_strand_id
1 'polypeptide(L)'
;MDLLQNPFHILRATTTDDRHRIMDLAQEVSLLSTTQECQVACDILIHPKKRIAAEIAWMPGVITDKARRIVNLLEALPQNQSDIGKSISSTLLATALSYIPYIISNTAFDEVFELLLPGNDKLNPLAQANLMAARIFHLKYRKSEVVLQWILRLSDTFDQIHADDVLQILNNERRQSGFPEIHDIDTVETEIRNRRTYYKNVIAFTLKNLPPQQIPNILKRAVETAQCSDQKNTSLLIEDVIEDYEIAAQAALKNTVENYFETLDKEIRASVEQQTEKDHDPLESKIKIAKLIAALEQWHIYTYPINVIKKKQGKTHELSQDLAHRIRHLAIHLFSEYDKLDISKQILNAGQQVFSEIPNIADKITADLHTLNKIQEQAKTKQMMLF
;
A
#
# COMPACT_ATOMS: atom_id res chain seq x y z
N MET A 1 -5.63 -13.48 10.86
CA MET A 1 -6.71 -14.46 10.61
C MET A 1 -7.88 -13.71 10.00
N ASP A 2 -8.50 -14.26 8.97
CA ASP A 2 -9.68 -13.68 8.32
C ASP A 2 -10.94 -13.79 9.20
N LEU A 3 -11.88 -12.86 9.05
CA LEU A 3 -13.11 -12.84 9.84
C LEU A 3 -13.94 -14.11 9.65
N LEU A 4 -14.05 -14.62 8.42
CA LEU A 4 -14.79 -15.85 8.11
C LEU A 4 -14.05 -17.12 8.55
N GLN A 5 -12.84 -16.99 9.08
CA GLN A 5 -12.05 -18.09 9.64
C GLN A 5 -11.84 -17.91 11.15
N ASN A 6 -12.52 -16.94 11.75
CA ASN A 6 -12.41 -16.66 13.17
C ASN A 6 -13.16 -17.74 13.98
N PRO A 7 -12.59 -18.26 15.09
CA PRO A 7 -13.27 -19.22 15.96
C PRO A 7 -14.67 -18.79 16.43
N PHE A 8 -14.90 -17.48 16.67
CA PHE A 8 -16.23 -16.96 17.03
C PHE A 8 -17.23 -17.13 15.89
N HIS A 9 -16.80 -16.94 14.64
CA HIS A 9 -17.63 -17.19 13.46
C HIS A 9 -17.90 -18.69 13.28
N ILE A 10 -16.84 -19.52 13.31
CA ILE A 10 -16.92 -20.96 13.08
C ILE A 10 -17.89 -21.62 14.05
N LEU A 11 -17.81 -21.28 15.35
CA LEU A 11 -18.67 -21.84 16.38
C LEU A 11 -20.00 -21.09 16.57
N ARG A 12 -20.22 -20.00 15.82
CA ARG A 12 -21.33 -19.06 16.02
C ARG A 12 -21.43 -18.53 17.46
N ALA A 13 -20.28 -18.45 18.12
CA ALA A 13 -20.12 -17.98 19.49
C ALA A 13 -20.00 -16.45 19.55
N THR A 14 -20.24 -15.90 20.72
CA THR A 14 -20.12 -14.48 21.04
C THR A 14 -18.92 -14.21 21.95
N THR A 15 -18.43 -12.98 21.98
CA THR A 15 -17.32 -12.58 22.87
C THR A 15 -17.69 -12.69 24.35
N THR A 16 -19.00 -12.72 24.66
CA THR A 16 -19.56 -12.81 26.01
C THR A 16 -20.00 -14.23 26.40
N ASP A 17 -19.88 -15.22 25.51
CA ASP A 17 -20.16 -16.62 25.84
C ASP A 17 -19.09 -17.20 26.78
N ASP A 18 -19.55 -17.94 27.80
CA ASP A 18 -18.68 -18.64 28.75
C ASP A 18 -18.11 -19.96 28.20
N ARG A 19 -17.24 -20.61 28.96
CA ARG A 19 -16.61 -21.88 28.53
C ARG A 19 -17.62 -22.99 28.26
N HIS A 20 -18.67 -23.10 29.06
CA HIS A 20 -19.67 -24.16 28.90
C HIS A 20 -20.46 -23.96 27.61
N ARG A 21 -20.94 -22.73 27.36
CA ARG A 21 -21.67 -22.40 26.15
C ARG A 21 -20.84 -22.63 24.88
N ILE A 22 -19.55 -22.31 24.91
CA ILE A 22 -18.64 -22.55 23.79
C ILE A 22 -18.47 -24.04 23.50
N MET A 23 -18.37 -24.88 24.54
CA MET A 23 -18.30 -26.33 24.36
C MET A 23 -19.60 -26.90 23.80
N ASP A 24 -20.75 -26.42 24.27
CA ASP A 24 -22.07 -26.82 23.75
C ASP A 24 -22.22 -26.45 22.27
N LEU A 25 -21.89 -25.20 21.91
CA LEU A 25 -21.89 -24.73 20.52
C LEU A 25 -20.96 -25.54 19.63
N ALA A 26 -19.77 -25.90 20.14
CA ALA A 26 -18.84 -26.74 19.39
C ALA A 26 -19.41 -28.14 19.11
N GLN A 27 -20.15 -28.73 20.07
CA GLN A 27 -20.85 -29.99 19.85
C GLN A 27 -21.96 -29.83 18.81
N GLU A 28 -22.80 -28.80 18.93
CA GLU A 28 -23.88 -28.51 17.98
C GLU A 28 -23.36 -28.33 16.54
N VAL A 29 -22.30 -27.54 16.33
CA VAL A 29 -21.74 -27.27 15.01
C VAL A 29 -20.99 -28.48 14.43
N SER A 30 -20.35 -29.29 15.28
CA SER A 30 -19.64 -30.51 14.84
C SER A 30 -20.55 -31.57 14.22
N LEU A 31 -21.86 -31.51 14.48
CA LEU A 31 -22.87 -32.37 13.85
C LEU A 31 -23.15 -31.99 12.39
N LEU A 32 -22.83 -30.75 12.00
CA LEU A 32 -23.20 -30.16 10.70
C LEU A 32 -21.98 -29.80 9.82
N SER A 33 -20.76 -29.83 10.37
CA SER A 33 -19.54 -29.32 9.72
C SER A 33 -18.31 -30.17 10.03
N THR A 34 -17.15 -29.81 9.47
CA THR A 34 -15.89 -30.55 9.67
C THR A 34 -15.50 -30.59 11.15
N THR A 35 -15.48 -31.80 11.73
CA THR A 35 -15.22 -32.01 13.17
C THR A 35 -13.88 -31.41 13.62
N GLN A 36 -12.86 -31.42 12.76
CA GLN A 36 -11.52 -30.93 13.07
C GLN A 36 -11.47 -29.40 13.26
N GLU A 37 -12.13 -28.63 12.39
CA GLU A 37 -12.16 -27.16 12.46
C GLU A 37 -12.87 -26.68 13.74
N CYS A 38 -13.97 -27.36 14.09
CA CYS A 38 -14.72 -27.09 15.31
C CYS A 38 -13.89 -27.34 16.58
N GLN A 39 -13.14 -28.45 16.61
CA GLN A 39 -12.26 -28.80 17.73
C GLN A 39 -11.16 -27.75 17.93
N VAL A 40 -10.51 -27.32 16.85
CA VAL A 40 -9.47 -26.28 16.90
C VAL A 40 -10.05 -24.94 17.35
N ALA A 41 -11.20 -24.54 16.81
CA ALA A 41 -11.88 -23.31 17.21
C ALA A 41 -12.25 -23.33 18.71
N CYS A 42 -12.77 -24.46 19.20
CA CYS A 42 -13.12 -24.62 20.61
C CYS A 42 -11.88 -24.54 21.51
N ASP A 43 -10.81 -25.25 21.16
CA ASP A 43 -9.53 -25.20 21.89
C ASP A 43 -8.98 -23.77 21.99
N ILE A 44 -9.09 -22.98 20.92
CA ILE A 44 -8.65 -21.57 20.94
C ILE A 44 -9.50 -20.74 21.91
N LEU A 45 -10.83 -20.90 21.88
CA LEU A 45 -11.74 -20.03 22.63
C LEU A 45 -11.85 -20.35 24.13
N ILE A 46 -11.63 -21.61 24.55
CA ILE A 46 -11.71 -22.01 25.97
C ILE A 46 -10.44 -21.64 26.76
N HIS A 47 -9.29 -21.49 26.07
CA HIS A 47 -8.01 -21.17 26.67
C HIS A 47 -7.75 -19.66 26.67
N PRO A 48 -7.70 -18.98 27.84
CA PRO A 48 -7.64 -17.52 27.92
C PRO A 48 -6.49 -16.88 27.14
N LYS A 49 -5.31 -17.52 27.10
CA LYS A 49 -4.14 -17.03 26.37
C LYS A 49 -4.30 -17.12 24.84
N LYS A 50 -4.91 -18.20 24.34
CA LYS A 50 -5.17 -18.38 22.90
C LYS A 50 -6.33 -17.53 22.43
N ARG A 51 -7.34 -17.32 23.30
CA ARG A 51 -8.55 -16.54 23.02
C ARG A 51 -8.25 -15.07 22.64
N ILE A 52 -7.22 -14.44 23.23
CA ILE A 52 -6.87 -13.01 22.97
C ILE A 52 -6.68 -12.76 21.47
N ALA A 53 -5.92 -13.63 20.79
CA ALA A 53 -5.66 -13.51 19.37
C ALA A 53 -6.95 -13.62 18.53
N ALA A 54 -7.92 -14.43 18.96
CA ALA A 54 -9.23 -14.56 18.31
C ALA A 54 -10.15 -13.35 18.59
N GLU A 55 -10.10 -12.79 19.81
CA GLU A 55 -10.87 -11.60 20.18
C GLU A 55 -10.39 -10.37 19.41
N ILE A 56 -9.08 -10.13 19.36
CA ILE A 56 -8.48 -9.03 18.57
C ILE A 56 -8.71 -9.24 17.07
N ALA A 57 -8.84 -10.48 16.60
CA ALA A 57 -9.19 -10.80 15.22
C ALA A 57 -10.65 -10.57 14.85
N TRP A 58 -11.53 -10.34 15.84
CA TRP A 58 -12.97 -10.33 15.66
C TRP A 58 -13.50 -8.90 15.53
N MET A 59 -14.67 -8.64 16.09
CA MET A 59 -15.30 -7.33 16.18
C MET A 59 -15.57 -7.04 17.67
N PRO A 60 -14.52 -6.86 18.50
CA PRO A 60 -14.69 -6.62 19.92
C PRO A 60 -15.48 -5.32 20.13
N GLY A 61 -16.37 -5.28 21.11
CA GLY A 61 -17.21 -4.09 21.38
C GLY A 61 -18.34 -3.88 20.37
N VAL A 62 -18.60 -4.85 19.48
CA VAL A 62 -19.73 -4.82 18.54
C VAL A 62 -20.82 -5.76 19.04
N ILE A 63 -22.05 -5.24 19.14
CA ILE A 63 -23.22 -6.01 19.56
C ILE A 63 -23.41 -7.24 18.66
N THR A 64 -23.69 -8.41 19.26
CA THR A 64 -23.76 -9.72 18.58
C THR A 64 -24.64 -9.71 17.33
N ASP A 65 -25.85 -9.16 17.38
CA ASP A 65 -26.75 -9.13 16.23
C ASP A 65 -26.21 -8.29 15.07
N LYS A 66 -25.49 -7.21 15.39
CA LYS A 66 -24.81 -6.36 14.41
C LYS A 66 -23.62 -7.11 13.79
N ALA A 67 -22.82 -7.79 14.60
CA ALA A 67 -21.71 -8.63 14.16
C ALA A 67 -22.19 -9.73 13.20
N ARG A 68 -23.29 -10.42 13.54
CA ARG A 68 -23.88 -11.48 12.69
C ARG A 68 -24.39 -10.93 11.35
N ARG A 69 -25.04 -9.77 11.36
CA ARG A 69 -25.49 -9.10 10.12
C ARG A 69 -24.31 -8.79 9.20
N ILE A 70 -23.23 -8.23 9.75
CA ILE A 70 -22.00 -7.91 9.00
C ILE A 70 -21.41 -9.17 8.35
N VAL A 71 -21.29 -10.26 9.10
CA VAL A 71 -20.76 -11.53 8.59
C VAL A 71 -21.63 -12.08 7.46
N ASN A 72 -22.94 -12.14 7.65
CA ASN A 72 -23.87 -12.63 6.62
C ASN A 72 -23.78 -11.80 5.33
N LEU A 73 -23.52 -10.49 5.45
CA LEU A 73 -23.32 -9.63 4.29
C LEU A 73 -21.99 -9.92 3.60
N LEU A 74 -20.90 -10.12 4.35
CA LEU A 74 -19.62 -10.51 3.77
C LEU A 74 -19.75 -11.82 2.95
N GLU A 75 -20.54 -12.77 3.44
CA GLU A 75 -20.85 -14.02 2.72
C GLU A 75 -21.77 -13.80 1.51
N ALA A 76 -22.78 -12.93 1.64
CA ALA A 76 -23.79 -12.67 0.62
C ALA A 76 -23.35 -11.69 -0.49
N LEU A 77 -22.27 -10.93 -0.29
CA LEU A 77 -21.79 -9.97 -1.28
C LEU A 77 -21.46 -10.71 -2.60
N PRO A 78 -22.07 -10.31 -3.73
CA PRO A 78 -21.92 -11.01 -4.99
C PRO A 78 -20.45 -11.04 -5.41
N GLN A 79 -19.96 -12.24 -5.68
CA GLN A 79 -18.55 -12.46 -6.01
C GLN A 79 -18.20 -12.04 -7.45
N ASN A 80 -19.18 -11.68 -8.30
CA ASN A 80 -19.01 -11.22 -9.69
C ASN A 80 -19.95 -10.06 -10.05
N GLN A 81 -19.54 -9.19 -11.00
CA GLN A 81 -20.41 -8.16 -11.60
C GLN A 81 -21.57 -8.74 -12.42
N SER A 82 -21.47 -9.96 -12.96
CA SER A 82 -22.53 -10.61 -13.76
C SER A 82 -23.68 -11.17 -12.93
N ASP A 83 -23.49 -11.31 -11.61
CA ASP A 83 -24.47 -11.94 -10.71
C ASP A 83 -25.34 -10.92 -9.96
N ILE A 84 -25.03 -9.63 -10.09
CA ILE A 84 -25.80 -8.52 -9.51
C ILE A 84 -27.26 -8.57 -10.01
N GLY A 85 -27.50 -9.11 -11.21
CA GLY A 85 -28.85 -9.25 -11.78
C GLY A 85 -29.58 -10.56 -11.49
N LYS A 86 -28.96 -11.57 -10.85
CA LYS A 86 -29.54 -12.92 -10.77
C LYS A 86 -29.65 -13.53 -9.37
N SER A 87 -28.99 -12.97 -8.35
CA SER A 87 -29.01 -13.55 -7.00
C SER A 87 -29.29 -12.51 -5.92
N ILE A 88 -30.39 -11.75 -6.06
CA ILE A 88 -30.87 -10.86 -4.99
C ILE A 88 -32.23 -11.36 -4.52
N SER A 89 -32.20 -12.38 -3.66
CA SER A 89 -33.32 -12.68 -2.77
C SER A 89 -32.86 -12.46 -1.33
N SER A 90 -32.80 -11.19 -0.94
CA SER A 90 -33.09 -10.77 0.43
C SER A 90 -33.43 -9.29 0.41
N THR A 91 -34.58 -8.98 0.99
CA THR A 91 -35.24 -7.67 0.94
C THR A 91 -34.38 -6.53 1.49
N LEU A 92 -33.35 -6.81 2.29
CA LEU A 92 -32.41 -5.82 2.87
C LEU A 92 -31.38 -5.30 1.85
N LEU A 93 -30.75 -6.18 1.06
CA LEU A 93 -29.81 -5.75 0.02
C LEU A 93 -30.54 -5.12 -1.16
N ALA A 94 -31.74 -5.62 -1.51
CA ALA A 94 -32.57 -5.01 -2.54
C ALA A 94 -33.01 -3.59 -2.15
N THR A 95 -33.35 -3.36 -0.88
CA THR A 95 -33.67 -2.00 -0.38
C THR A 95 -32.43 -1.11 -0.42
N ALA A 96 -31.29 -1.57 0.12
CA ALA A 96 -30.02 -0.82 0.11
C ALA A 96 -29.52 -0.50 -1.33
N LEU A 97 -29.72 -1.42 -2.28
CA LEU A 97 -29.37 -1.22 -3.69
C LEU A 97 -30.41 -0.40 -4.46
N SER A 98 -31.69 -0.42 -4.05
CA SER A 98 -32.77 0.38 -4.66
C SER A 98 -32.72 1.87 -4.29
N TYR A 99 -32.11 2.21 -3.15
CA TYR A 99 -31.83 3.60 -2.76
C TYR A 99 -30.56 4.17 -3.41
N ILE A 100 -29.78 3.36 -4.14
CA ILE A 100 -28.54 3.80 -4.79
C ILE A 100 -28.61 3.55 -6.30
N PRO A 101 -29.38 4.38 -7.04
CA PRO A 101 -29.24 4.43 -8.47
C PRO A 101 -27.93 5.17 -8.78
N TYR A 102 -27.02 4.51 -9.49
CA TYR A 102 -25.95 5.15 -10.26
C TYR A 102 -24.71 5.65 -9.48
N ILE A 103 -23.86 4.77 -8.93
CA ILE A 103 -22.50 5.19 -8.55
C ILE A 103 -21.44 4.16 -8.97
N ILE A 104 -20.77 4.47 -10.09
CA ILE A 104 -19.47 3.93 -10.52
C ILE A 104 -18.30 4.69 -9.84
N SER A 105 -18.56 5.63 -8.91
CA SER A 105 -17.52 6.36 -8.17
C SER A 105 -17.43 5.94 -6.70
N ASN A 106 -16.52 5.01 -6.37
CA ASN A 106 -15.57 5.06 -5.23
C ASN A 106 -15.98 5.51 -3.80
N THR A 107 -17.26 5.71 -3.49
CA THR A 107 -17.79 6.14 -2.19
C THR A 107 -18.81 5.15 -1.62
N ALA A 108 -19.13 4.11 -2.40
CA ALA A 108 -20.21 3.18 -2.11
C ALA A 108 -20.01 2.35 -0.83
N PHE A 109 -18.79 2.14 -0.33
CA PHE A 109 -18.67 1.46 0.97
C PHE A 109 -18.86 2.39 2.15
N ASP A 110 -18.49 3.68 2.10
CA ASP A 110 -18.88 4.60 3.19
C ASP A 110 -20.38 4.70 3.31
N GLU A 111 -21.07 4.87 2.18
CA GLU A 111 -22.53 4.99 2.18
C GLU A 111 -23.21 3.66 2.51
N VAL A 112 -22.75 2.52 1.96
CA VAL A 112 -23.29 1.20 2.32
C VAL A 112 -22.94 0.85 3.76
N PHE A 113 -21.76 1.18 4.26
CA PHE A 113 -21.33 0.91 5.64
C PHE A 113 -22.08 1.80 6.63
N GLU A 114 -22.21 3.10 6.38
CA GLU A 114 -23.06 4.02 7.17
C GLU A 114 -24.54 3.60 7.12
N LEU A 115 -25.05 3.10 5.98
CA LEU A 115 -26.39 2.50 5.89
C LEU A 115 -26.51 1.17 6.66
N LEU A 116 -25.41 0.41 6.80
CA LEU A 116 -25.36 -0.87 7.52
C LEU A 116 -25.23 -0.69 9.04
N LEU A 117 -25.06 0.54 9.52
CA LEU A 117 -25.03 0.92 10.94
C LEU A 117 -26.36 1.60 11.33
N PRO A 118 -27.50 0.88 11.50
CA PRO A 118 -28.66 1.52 12.10
C PRO A 118 -28.32 1.87 13.56
N GLY A 119 -28.16 3.17 13.84
CA GLY A 119 -27.88 3.73 15.17
C GLY A 119 -26.52 4.43 15.25
N ASN A 120 -26.45 5.53 16.02
CA ASN A 120 -25.29 6.42 16.23
C ASN A 120 -23.97 5.77 16.71
N ASP A 121 -23.88 4.45 16.81
CA ASP A 121 -22.72 3.73 17.32
C ASP A 121 -21.77 3.35 16.18
N LYS A 122 -20.80 4.23 15.92
CA LYS A 122 -19.63 3.95 15.06
C LYS A 122 -18.88 2.73 15.60
N LEU A 123 -18.43 1.85 14.71
CA LEU A 123 -17.54 0.75 15.10
C LEU A 123 -16.24 1.33 15.66
N ASN A 124 -15.65 0.66 16.65
CA ASN A 124 -14.30 1.02 17.07
C ASN A 124 -13.28 0.72 15.96
N PRO A 125 -12.11 1.40 15.97
CA PRO A 125 -11.11 1.28 14.90
C PRO A 125 -10.65 -0.16 14.64
N LEU A 126 -10.50 -1.01 15.68
CA LEU A 126 -10.06 -2.39 15.52
C LEU A 126 -11.10 -3.24 14.77
N ALA A 127 -12.37 -3.18 15.19
CA ALA A 127 -13.45 -3.88 14.50
C ALA A 127 -13.61 -3.39 13.05
N GLN A 128 -13.46 -2.08 12.83
CA GLN A 128 -13.49 -1.48 11.51
C GLN A 128 -12.34 -2.00 10.64
N ALA A 129 -11.10 -1.99 11.13
CA ALA A 129 -9.93 -2.48 10.39
C ALA A 129 -10.03 -3.98 10.05
N ASN A 130 -10.52 -4.81 10.97
CA ASN A 130 -10.75 -6.24 10.70
C ASN A 130 -11.76 -6.47 9.58
N LEU A 131 -12.84 -5.69 9.57
CA LEU A 131 -13.86 -5.75 8.52
C LEU A 131 -13.33 -5.27 7.17
N MET A 132 -12.56 -4.19 7.16
CA MET A 132 -11.88 -3.70 5.95
C MET A 132 -10.92 -4.76 5.39
N ALA A 133 -10.10 -5.37 6.25
CA ALA A 133 -9.17 -6.41 5.84
C ALA A 133 -9.90 -7.62 5.24
N ALA A 134 -10.97 -8.10 5.89
CA ALA A 134 -11.79 -9.19 5.34
C ALA A 134 -12.38 -8.79 3.98
N ARG A 135 -12.91 -7.57 3.85
CA ARG A 135 -13.45 -7.09 2.57
C ARG A 135 -12.38 -7.10 1.49
N ILE A 136 -11.21 -6.52 1.75
CA ILE A 136 -10.06 -6.45 0.84
C ILE A 136 -9.60 -7.84 0.40
N PHE A 137 -9.52 -8.77 1.35
CA PHE A 137 -9.13 -10.15 1.10
C PHE A 137 -10.07 -10.82 0.10
N HIS A 138 -11.39 -10.60 0.24
CA HIS A 138 -12.44 -11.16 -0.61
C HIS A 138 -12.78 -10.31 -1.86
N LEU A 139 -12.02 -9.24 -2.17
CA LEU A 139 -12.20 -8.47 -3.41
C LEU A 139 -11.76 -9.28 -4.64
N LYS A 140 -12.69 -9.79 -5.45
CA LYS A 140 -12.35 -10.45 -6.74
C LYS A 140 -12.07 -9.46 -7.88
N TYR A 141 -12.78 -8.33 -7.94
CA TYR A 141 -12.56 -7.29 -8.94
C TYR A 141 -11.76 -6.13 -8.33
N ARG A 142 -10.57 -5.88 -8.88
CA ARG A 142 -9.58 -4.97 -8.29
C ARG A 142 -9.24 -3.86 -9.29
N LYS A 143 -10.07 -2.84 -9.39
CA LYS A 143 -9.64 -1.57 -10.01
C LYS A 143 -8.56 -0.97 -9.13
N SER A 144 -7.48 -0.46 -9.73
CA SER A 144 -6.34 0.12 -9.01
C SER A 144 -6.77 1.22 -8.02
N GLU A 145 -7.73 2.05 -8.44
CA GLU A 145 -8.26 3.13 -7.60
C GLU A 145 -8.98 2.62 -6.35
N VAL A 146 -9.79 1.57 -6.51
CA VAL A 146 -10.52 0.96 -5.40
C VAL A 146 -9.52 0.36 -4.41
N VAL A 147 -8.52 -0.36 -4.91
CA VAL A 147 -7.47 -0.95 -4.06
C VAL A 147 -6.69 0.13 -3.31
N LEU A 148 -6.31 1.22 -3.99
CA LEU A 148 -5.63 2.36 -3.36
C LEU A 148 -6.44 2.94 -2.19
N GLN A 149 -7.72 3.22 -2.41
CA GLN A 149 -8.60 3.78 -1.38
C GLN A 149 -8.74 2.86 -0.17
N TRP A 150 -8.86 1.56 -0.40
CA TRP A 150 -8.93 0.58 0.68
C TRP A 150 -7.62 0.46 1.46
N ILE A 151 -6.47 0.53 0.80
CA ILE A 151 -5.16 0.54 1.46
C ILE A 151 -5.06 1.76 2.36
N LEU A 152 -5.30 2.97 1.81
CA LEU A 152 -5.24 4.22 2.57
C LEU A 152 -6.16 4.19 3.78
N ARG A 153 -7.42 3.79 3.57
CA ARG A 153 -8.41 3.76 4.64
C ARG A 153 -8.10 2.74 5.73
N LEU A 154 -7.63 1.55 5.35
CA LEU A 154 -7.21 0.54 6.32
C LEU A 154 -6.02 1.04 7.14
N SER A 155 -5.05 1.70 6.50
CA SER A 155 -3.91 2.33 7.17
C SER A 155 -4.34 3.44 8.13
N ASP A 156 -5.19 4.38 7.70
CA ASP A 156 -5.69 5.46 8.56
C ASP A 156 -6.51 4.94 9.74
N THR A 157 -7.27 3.86 9.53
CA THR A 157 -8.04 3.21 10.60
C THR A 157 -7.12 2.49 11.58
N PHE A 158 -6.07 1.84 11.09
CA PHE A 158 -5.08 1.17 11.92
C PHE A 158 -4.35 2.15 12.85
N ASP A 159 -4.00 3.34 12.34
CA ASP A 159 -3.30 4.37 13.11
C ASP A 159 -4.15 4.93 14.28
N GLN A 160 -5.47 4.70 14.26
CA GLN A 160 -6.40 5.06 15.34
C GLN A 160 -6.60 3.95 16.38
N ILE A 161 -5.96 2.79 16.23
CA ILE A 161 -6.08 1.68 17.20
C ILE A 161 -5.13 1.93 18.38
N HIS A 162 -5.70 2.16 19.56
CA HIS A 162 -4.95 2.30 20.81
C HIS A 162 -5.09 1.04 21.68
N ALA A 163 -3.96 0.58 22.24
CA ALA A 163 -3.93 -0.65 23.04
C ALA A 163 -4.79 -0.56 24.31
N ASP A 164 -4.84 0.61 24.95
CA ASP A 164 -5.66 0.86 26.14
C ASP A 164 -7.16 0.69 25.85
N ASP A 165 -7.65 1.29 24.76
CA ASP A 165 -9.06 1.19 24.35
C ASP A 165 -9.44 -0.26 24.04
N VAL A 166 -8.56 -0.97 23.31
CA VAL A 166 -8.75 -2.39 23.01
C VAL A 166 -8.78 -3.22 24.30
N LEU A 167 -7.84 -2.99 25.21
CA LEU A 167 -7.76 -3.68 26.50
C LEU A 167 -9.04 -3.49 27.32
N GLN A 168 -9.55 -2.26 27.38
CA GLN A 168 -10.80 -1.93 28.09
C GLN A 168 -11.99 -2.68 27.48
N ILE A 169 -12.12 -2.68 26.15
CA ILE A 169 -13.21 -3.39 25.46
C ILE A 169 -13.13 -4.90 25.76
N LEU A 170 -11.95 -5.51 25.61
CA LEU A 170 -11.77 -6.94 25.83
C LEU A 170 -12.05 -7.35 27.28
N ASN A 171 -11.57 -6.59 28.27
CA ASN A 171 -11.81 -6.90 29.67
C ASN A 171 -13.29 -6.73 30.06
N ASN A 172 -14.02 -5.81 29.42
CA ASN A 172 -15.48 -5.70 29.61
C ASN A 172 -16.21 -6.98 29.16
N GLU A 173 -15.85 -7.51 27.99
CA GLU A 173 -16.45 -8.73 27.43
C GLU A 173 -16.01 -10.00 28.20
N ARG A 174 -14.74 -10.05 28.64
CA ARG A 174 -14.20 -11.15 29.45
C ARG A 174 -14.84 -11.25 30.83
N ARG A 175 -15.14 -10.12 31.48
CA ARG A 175 -15.91 -10.10 32.73
C ARG A 175 -17.30 -10.70 32.56
N GLN A 176 -17.97 -10.42 31.44
CA GLN A 176 -19.30 -10.97 31.14
C GLN A 176 -19.26 -12.48 30.83
N SER A 177 -18.21 -12.95 30.17
CA SER A 177 -18.02 -14.37 29.82
C SER A 177 -17.35 -15.21 30.93
N GLY A 178 -16.93 -14.59 32.03
CA GLY A 178 -16.23 -15.28 33.13
C GLY A 178 -14.79 -15.71 32.81
N PHE A 179 -14.18 -15.15 31.75
CA PHE A 179 -12.76 -15.37 31.45
C PHE A 179 -11.87 -14.41 32.26
N PRO A 180 -10.64 -14.82 32.63
CA PRO A 180 -9.70 -13.93 33.31
C PRO A 180 -9.40 -12.67 32.51
N GLU A 181 -9.40 -11.53 33.21
CA GLU A 181 -8.99 -10.24 32.65
C GLU A 181 -7.52 -10.28 32.20
N ILE A 182 -7.23 -9.46 31.20
CA ILE A 182 -5.88 -9.18 30.72
C ILE A 182 -5.35 -8.01 31.55
N HIS A 183 -4.21 -8.19 32.20
CA HIS A 183 -3.58 -7.13 33.00
C HIS A 183 -2.34 -6.54 32.33
N ASP A 184 -1.68 -7.34 31.48
CA ASP A 184 -0.47 -6.94 30.78
C ASP A 184 -0.83 -6.32 29.42
N ILE A 185 -0.55 -5.03 29.28
CA ILE A 185 -0.80 -4.29 28.04
C ILE A 185 0.10 -4.77 26.89
N ASP A 186 1.32 -5.24 27.21
CA ASP A 186 2.29 -5.72 26.20
C ASP A 186 1.74 -6.93 25.44
N THR A 187 0.91 -7.75 26.10
CA THR A 187 0.18 -8.86 25.47
C THR A 187 -0.79 -8.34 24.39
N VAL A 188 -1.51 -7.24 24.66
CA VAL A 188 -2.42 -6.62 23.68
C VAL A 188 -1.64 -5.95 22.55
N GLU A 189 -0.57 -5.21 22.87
CA GLU A 189 0.29 -4.59 21.85
C GLU A 189 0.91 -5.62 20.91
N THR A 190 1.35 -6.75 21.45
CA THR A 190 1.90 -7.87 20.67
C THR A 190 0.86 -8.40 19.69
N GLU A 191 -0.38 -8.59 20.14
CA GLU A 191 -1.46 -9.08 19.28
C GLU A 191 -1.95 -8.03 18.26
N ILE A 192 -1.91 -6.74 18.58
CA ILE A 192 -2.14 -5.65 17.61
C ILE A 192 -1.03 -5.66 16.54
N ARG A 193 0.23 -5.90 16.92
CA ARG A 193 1.34 -6.05 15.97
C ARG A 193 1.18 -7.28 15.08
N ASN A 194 0.72 -8.40 15.65
CA ASN A 194 0.35 -9.60 14.88
C ASN A 194 -0.80 -9.28 13.91
N ARG A 195 -1.76 -8.44 14.33
CA ARG A 195 -2.87 -7.97 13.49
C ARG A 195 -2.40 -7.10 12.33
N ARG A 196 -1.47 -6.17 12.57
CA ARG A 196 -0.82 -5.36 11.53
C ARG A 196 -0.14 -6.23 10.48
N THR A 197 0.59 -7.26 10.92
CA THR A 197 1.20 -8.24 10.02
C THR A 197 0.15 -8.94 9.15
N TYR A 198 -1.01 -9.29 9.72
CA TYR A 198 -2.12 -9.85 8.94
C TYR A 198 -2.68 -8.84 7.92
N TYR A 199 -2.91 -7.58 8.30
CA TYR A 199 -3.38 -6.54 7.38
C TYR A 199 -2.39 -6.32 6.23
N LYS A 200 -1.09 -6.27 6.52
CA LYS A 200 -0.02 -6.20 5.52
C LYS A 200 -0.14 -7.35 4.52
N ASN A 201 -0.29 -8.58 5.02
CA ASN A 201 -0.41 -9.77 4.17
C ASN A 201 -1.66 -9.75 3.28
N VAL A 202 -2.78 -9.21 3.78
CA VAL A 202 -4.00 -9.00 3.00
C VAL A 202 -3.77 -7.99 1.87
N ILE A 203 -3.09 -6.88 2.15
CA ILE A 203 -2.72 -5.89 1.14
C ILE A 203 -1.76 -6.51 0.11
N ALA A 204 -0.72 -7.22 0.56
CA ALA A 204 0.24 -7.87 -0.31
C ALA A 204 -0.43 -8.92 -1.23
N PHE A 205 -1.33 -9.74 -0.69
CA PHE A 205 -2.14 -10.68 -1.47
C PHE A 205 -2.99 -9.94 -2.50
N THR A 206 -3.59 -8.82 -2.11
CA THR A 206 -4.42 -8.00 -2.99
C THR A 206 -3.61 -7.39 -4.14
N LEU A 207 -2.44 -6.85 -3.86
CA LEU A 207 -1.54 -6.26 -4.85
C LEU A 207 -1.01 -7.33 -5.83
N LYS A 208 -0.66 -8.53 -5.35
CA LYS A 208 -0.20 -9.65 -6.20
C LYS A 208 -1.24 -10.10 -7.22
N ASN A 209 -2.52 -9.85 -6.96
CA ASN A 209 -3.62 -10.18 -7.87
C ASN A 209 -3.96 -9.04 -8.86
N LEU A 210 -3.17 -7.97 -8.90
CA LEU A 210 -3.28 -6.90 -9.90
C LEU A 210 -2.27 -7.09 -11.04
N PRO A 211 -2.51 -6.46 -12.21
CA PRO A 211 -1.49 -6.33 -13.24
C PRO A 211 -0.20 -5.72 -12.64
N PRO A 212 0.98 -6.36 -12.82
CA PRO A 212 2.22 -5.92 -12.18
C PRO A 212 2.60 -4.47 -12.47
N GLN A 213 2.23 -3.94 -13.65
CA GLN A 213 2.51 -2.56 -14.07
C GLN A 213 1.70 -1.51 -13.28
N GLN A 214 0.60 -1.91 -12.63
CA GLN A 214 -0.24 -1.01 -11.86
C GLN A 214 0.23 -0.84 -10.41
N ILE A 215 0.92 -1.85 -9.86
CA ILE A 215 1.34 -1.88 -8.45
C ILE A 215 2.20 -0.66 -8.09
N PRO A 216 3.25 -0.29 -8.84
CA PRO A 216 4.07 0.87 -8.53
C PRO A 216 3.27 2.18 -8.44
N ASN A 217 2.32 2.39 -9.35
CA ASN A 217 1.48 3.59 -9.37
C ASN A 217 0.55 3.66 -8.15
N ILE A 218 0.00 2.53 -7.72
CA ILE A 218 -0.82 2.45 -6.50
C ILE A 218 0.04 2.81 -5.28
N LEU A 219 1.21 2.20 -5.15
CA LEU A 219 2.11 2.44 -4.02
C LEU A 219 2.65 3.87 -4.00
N LYS A 220 3.03 4.41 -5.16
CA LYS A 220 3.40 5.81 -5.34
C LYS A 220 2.30 6.74 -4.79
N ARG A 221 1.07 6.57 -5.27
CA ARG A 221 -0.06 7.41 -4.84
C ARG A 221 -0.43 7.23 -3.37
N ALA A 222 -0.29 6.02 -2.83
CA ALA A 222 -0.52 5.77 -1.41
C ALA A 222 0.44 6.59 -0.55
N VAL A 223 1.73 6.61 -0.92
CA VAL A 223 2.76 7.39 -0.23
C VAL A 223 2.55 8.90 -0.43
N GLU A 224 2.25 9.36 -1.65
CA GLU A 224 1.95 10.77 -1.93
C GLU A 224 0.77 11.27 -1.08
N THR A 225 -0.30 10.49 -0.99
CA THR A 225 -1.48 10.85 -0.20
C THR A 225 -1.16 10.93 1.29
N ALA A 226 -0.37 9.98 1.80
CA ALA A 226 0.07 9.98 3.19
C ALA A 226 0.95 11.21 3.52
N GLN A 227 1.80 11.66 2.59
CA GLN A 227 2.64 12.84 2.75
C GLN A 227 1.86 14.17 2.78
N CYS A 228 0.71 14.23 2.10
CA CYS A 228 -0.16 15.41 2.10
C CYS A 228 -0.99 15.55 3.37
N SER A 229 -1.04 14.53 4.25
CA SER A 229 -1.79 14.59 5.50
C SER A 229 -1.12 15.53 6.51
N ASP A 230 -1.94 16.24 7.30
CA ASP A 230 -1.48 17.19 8.34
C ASP A 230 -0.53 16.54 9.36
N GLN A 231 -0.59 15.21 9.50
CA GLN A 231 0.23 14.44 10.43
C GLN A 231 1.66 14.17 9.93
N LYS A 232 2.00 14.47 8.66
CA LYS A 232 3.34 14.30 8.03
C LYS A 232 4.02 12.94 8.22
N ASN A 233 3.34 11.99 8.84
CA ASN A 233 3.90 10.72 9.26
C ASN A 233 3.16 9.62 8.51
N THR A 234 3.85 8.96 7.59
CA THR A 234 3.31 7.79 6.89
C THR A 234 2.91 6.71 7.91
N SER A 235 1.72 6.12 7.74
CA SER A 235 1.26 4.98 8.55
C SER A 235 2.28 3.84 8.55
N LEU A 236 2.48 3.21 9.71
CA LEU A 236 3.35 2.05 9.86
C LEU A 236 2.92 0.88 8.95
N LEU A 237 1.62 0.76 8.66
CA LEU A 237 1.12 -0.27 7.76
C LEU A 237 1.56 -0.02 6.30
N ILE A 238 1.57 1.24 5.85
CA ILE A 238 2.05 1.58 4.51
C ILE A 238 3.56 1.33 4.41
N GLU A 239 4.33 1.71 5.44
CA GLU A 239 5.77 1.43 5.51
C GLU A 239 6.06 -0.06 5.35
N ASP A 240 5.40 -0.90 6.15
CA ASP A 240 5.58 -2.35 6.07
C ASP A 240 5.27 -2.91 4.66
N VAL A 241 4.27 -2.35 3.96
CA VAL A 241 3.91 -2.75 2.58
C VAL A 241 4.98 -2.30 1.57
N ILE A 242 5.56 -1.11 1.75
CA ILE A 242 6.64 -0.62 0.88
C ILE A 242 7.92 -1.44 1.08
N GLU A 243 8.23 -1.87 2.29
CA GLU A 243 9.38 -2.74 2.57
C GLU A 243 9.25 -4.10 1.86
N ASP A 244 8.07 -4.73 1.92
CA ASP A 244 7.80 -5.97 1.17
C ASP A 244 7.91 -5.75 -0.36
N TYR A 245 7.46 -4.58 -0.85
CA TYR A 245 7.58 -4.20 -2.26
C TYR A 245 9.04 -4.00 -2.69
N GLU A 246 9.87 -3.31 -1.88
CA GLU A 246 11.31 -3.13 -2.14
C GLU A 246 11.99 -4.49 -2.33
N ILE A 247 11.76 -5.41 -1.40
CA ILE A 247 12.33 -6.77 -1.46
C ILE A 247 11.89 -7.48 -2.75
N ALA A 248 10.60 -7.40 -3.11
CA ALA A 248 10.07 -8.03 -4.31
C ALA A 248 10.60 -7.39 -5.61
N ALA A 249 10.82 -6.07 -5.62
CA ALA A 249 11.26 -5.33 -6.80
C ALA A 249 12.79 -5.37 -7.02
N GLN A 250 13.58 -5.71 -5.99
CA GLN A 250 15.04 -5.62 -5.97
C GLN A 250 15.72 -6.22 -7.22
N ALA A 251 15.36 -7.45 -7.60
CA ALA A 251 15.97 -8.14 -8.73
C ALA A 251 15.68 -7.44 -10.07
N ALA A 252 14.44 -6.98 -10.26
CA ALA A 252 14.03 -6.26 -11.47
C ALA A 252 14.72 -4.89 -11.56
N LEU A 253 14.75 -4.14 -10.45
CA LEU A 253 15.40 -2.84 -10.38
C LEU A 253 16.90 -2.93 -10.65
N LYS A 254 17.58 -3.93 -10.05
CA LYS A 254 19.00 -4.17 -10.29
C LYS A 254 19.28 -4.45 -11.77
N ASN A 255 18.50 -5.33 -12.39
CA ASN A 255 18.63 -5.63 -13.82
C ASN A 255 18.38 -4.38 -14.70
N THR A 256 17.43 -3.52 -14.32
CA THR A 256 17.19 -2.26 -15.04
C THR A 256 18.39 -1.32 -14.97
N VAL A 257 19.07 -1.19 -13.81
CA VAL A 257 20.28 -0.36 -13.69
C VAL A 257 21.46 -0.97 -14.45
N GLU A 258 21.76 -2.24 -14.20
CA GLU A 258 22.98 -2.90 -14.70
C GLU A 258 22.94 -3.18 -16.20
N ASN A 259 21.75 -3.39 -16.78
CA ASN A 259 21.60 -3.73 -18.19
C ASN A 259 20.97 -2.59 -18.98
N TYR A 260 19.74 -2.17 -18.64
CA TYR A 260 19.01 -1.23 -19.49
C TYR A 260 19.62 0.18 -19.49
N PHE A 261 19.89 0.75 -18.32
CA PHE A 261 20.53 2.07 -18.24
C PHE A 261 21.98 2.07 -18.71
N GLU A 262 22.72 1.00 -18.42
CA GLU A 262 24.09 0.81 -18.93
C GLU A 262 24.15 0.75 -20.47
N THR A 263 23.20 0.04 -21.11
CA THR A 263 23.11 0.01 -22.58
C THR A 263 22.76 1.39 -23.13
N LEU A 264 21.79 2.10 -22.53
CA LEU A 264 21.44 3.45 -22.96
C LEU A 264 22.61 4.43 -22.84
N ASP A 265 23.38 4.40 -21.73
CA ASP A 265 24.57 5.23 -21.55
C ASP A 265 25.59 5.00 -22.69
N LYS A 266 25.89 3.73 -23.01
CA LYS A 266 26.80 3.36 -24.12
C LYS A 266 26.28 3.83 -25.48
N GLU A 267 25.00 3.61 -25.77
CA GLU A 267 24.37 4.01 -27.03
C GLU A 267 24.36 5.52 -27.24
N ILE A 268 24.15 6.29 -26.17
CA ILE A 268 24.17 7.75 -26.18
C ILE A 268 25.59 8.25 -26.45
N ARG A 269 26.59 7.73 -25.74
CA ARG A 269 28.01 8.10 -25.96
C ARG A 269 28.44 7.84 -27.40
N ALA A 270 28.18 6.64 -27.91
CA ALA A 270 28.51 6.27 -29.28
C ALA A 270 27.82 7.17 -30.32
N SER A 271 26.54 7.49 -30.12
CA SER A 271 25.80 8.38 -31.04
C SER A 271 26.34 9.81 -31.04
N VAL A 272 26.78 10.32 -29.89
CA VAL A 272 27.34 11.66 -29.77
C VAL A 272 28.76 11.73 -30.36
N GLU A 273 29.56 10.69 -30.17
CA GLU A 273 30.89 10.57 -30.77
C GLU A 273 30.82 10.56 -32.29
N GLN A 274 29.92 9.77 -32.88
CA GLN A 274 29.70 9.70 -34.33
C GLN A 274 29.24 11.03 -34.95
N GLN A 275 28.59 11.92 -34.19
CA GLN A 275 28.21 13.26 -34.68
C GLN A 275 29.39 14.22 -34.84
N THR A 276 30.52 13.93 -34.20
CA THR A 276 31.74 14.73 -34.40
C THR A 276 32.36 14.47 -35.77
N GLU A 277 31.99 13.36 -36.41
CA GLU A 277 32.33 13.01 -37.79
C GLU A 277 31.28 13.62 -38.74
N LYS A 278 31.72 14.37 -39.76
CA LYS A 278 31.01 15.50 -40.39
C LYS A 278 29.68 15.23 -41.13
N ASP A 279 29.06 14.06 -41.03
CA ASP A 279 27.87 13.67 -41.82
C ASP A 279 26.72 13.00 -41.03
N HIS A 280 26.77 12.96 -39.69
CA HIS A 280 25.72 12.27 -38.91
C HIS A 280 24.54 13.15 -38.45
N ASP A 281 23.33 12.60 -38.57
CA ASP A 281 22.06 13.24 -38.18
C ASP A 281 21.96 13.45 -36.66
N PRO A 282 21.80 14.71 -36.17
CA PRO A 282 21.56 15.01 -34.76
C PRO A 282 20.35 14.28 -34.14
N LEU A 283 19.41 13.85 -34.98
CA LEU A 283 18.15 13.22 -34.58
C LEU A 283 18.35 11.93 -33.78
N GLU A 284 19.36 11.12 -34.12
CA GLU A 284 19.57 9.83 -33.44
C GLU A 284 19.91 10.01 -31.95
N SER A 285 20.84 10.92 -31.65
CA SER A 285 21.18 11.25 -30.26
C SER A 285 19.98 11.79 -29.50
N LYS A 286 19.17 12.66 -30.13
CA LYS A 286 17.98 13.24 -29.51
C LYS A 286 16.94 12.17 -29.17
N ILE A 287 16.75 11.20 -30.06
CA ILE A 287 15.85 10.05 -29.81
C ILE A 287 16.37 9.22 -28.63
N LYS A 288 17.68 8.93 -28.57
CA LYS A 288 18.29 8.17 -27.46
C LYS A 288 18.18 8.92 -26.12
N ILE A 289 18.38 10.23 -26.12
CA ILE A 289 18.17 11.08 -24.94
C ILE A 289 16.70 11.09 -24.50
N ALA A 290 15.75 11.20 -25.44
CA ALA A 290 14.33 11.12 -25.10
C ALA A 290 13.96 9.76 -24.49
N LYS A 291 14.54 8.65 -25.00
CA LYS A 291 14.38 7.32 -24.40
C LYS A 291 14.94 7.25 -22.97
N LEU A 292 16.11 7.87 -22.72
CA LEU A 292 16.68 7.94 -21.37
C LEU A 292 15.78 8.70 -20.41
N ILE A 293 15.26 9.87 -20.82
CA ILE A 293 14.37 10.68 -19.98
C ILE A 293 13.09 9.90 -19.65
N ALA A 294 12.46 9.27 -20.65
CA ALA A 294 11.29 8.43 -20.44
C ALA A 294 11.60 7.24 -19.51
N ALA A 295 12.78 6.62 -19.64
CA ALA A 295 13.23 5.56 -18.74
C ALA A 295 13.40 6.04 -17.29
N LEU A 296 13.91 7.26 -17.08
CA LEU A 296 14.05 7.86 -15.75
C LEU A 296 12.68 8.18 -15.13
N GLU A 297 11.72 8.67 -15.92
CA GLU A 297 10.34 8.86 -15.45
C GLU A 297 9.69 7.55 -15.00
N GLN A 298 9.87 6.47 -15.78
CA GLN A 298 9.41 5.15 -15.38
C GLN A 298 10.13 4.66 -14.12
N TRP A 299 11.45 4.81 -14.03
CA TRP A 299 12.22 4.48 -12.83
C TRP A 299 11.69 5.19 -11.58
N HIS A 300 11.34 6.47 -11.70
CA HIS A 300 10.77 7.24 -10.62
C HIS A 300 9.46 6.65 -10.13
N ILE A 301 8.55 6.22 -11.01
CA ILE A 301 7.30 5.56 -10.62
C ILE A 301 7.56 4.33 -9.73
N TYR A 302 8.57 3.53 -10.06
CA TYR A 302 8.90 2.31 -9.33
C TYR A 302 9.64 2.55 -8.02
N THR A 303 10.45 3.60 -7.94
CA THR A 303 11.36 3.81 -6.80
C THR A 303 10.94 4.95 -5.88
N TYR A 304 10.05 5.84 -6.30
CA TYR A 304 9.51 6.91 -5.48
C TYR A 304 9.02 6.43 -4.10
N PRO A 305 8.12 5.42 -3.99
CA PRO A 305 7.65 4.99 -2.68
C PRO A 305 8.80 4.49 -1.79
N ILE A 306 9.78 3.77 -2.37
CA ILE A 306 10.95 3.26 -1.65
C ILE A 306 11.81 4.43 -1.14
N ASN A 307 12.13 5.39 -2.00
CA ASN A 307 13.00 6.51 -1.68
C ASN A 307 12.40 7.40 -0.59
N VAL A 308 11.08 7.64 -0.61
CA VAL A 308 10.39 8.38 0.45
C VAL A 308 10.53 7.69 1.80
N ILE A 309 10.27 6.38 1.87
CA ILE A 309 10.38 5.62 3.14
C ILE A 309 11.84 5.57 3.62
N LYS A 310 12.81 5.33 2.73
CA LYS A 310 14.24 5.35 3.11
C LYS A 310 14.67 6.70 3.64
N LYS A 311 14.26 7.80 2.98
CA LYS A 311 14.54 9.17 3.43
C LYS A 311 14.00 9.40 4.84
N LYS A 312 12.76 8.98 5.12
CA LYS A 312 12.16 9.05 6.46
C LYS A 312 12.98 8.28 7.50
N GLN A 313 13.48 7.10 7.13
CA GLN A 313 14.34 6.27 7.98
C GLN A 313 15.79 6.78 8.11
N GLY A 314 16.15 7.91 7.47
CA GLY A 314 17.53 8.42 7.43
C GLY A 314 18.49 7.53 6.61
N LYS A 315 17.96 6.70 5.72
CA LYS A 315 18.70 5.79 4.84
C LYS A 315 18.56 6.22 3.38
N THR A 316 19.35 5.62 2.50
CA THR A 316 19.27 5.84 1.05
C THR A 316 19.06 4.50 0.34
N HIS A 317 18.26 4.49 -0.71
CA HIS A 317 18.14 3.33 -1.60
C HIS A 317 19.35 3.24 -2.54
N GLU A 318 20.18 2.22 -2.36
CA GLU A 318 21.48 2.08 -3.03
C GLU A 318 21.37 2.10 -4.56
N LEU A 319 20.39 1.41 -5.15
CA LEU A 319 20.22 1.35 -6.61
C LEU A 319 19.82 2.72 -7.19
N SER A 320 18.95 3.47 -6.51
CA SER A 320 18.61 4.82 -6.95
C SER A 320 19.78 5.78 -6.80
N GLN A 321 20.62 5.58 -5.77
CA GLN A 321 21.84 6.35 -5.60
C GLN A 321 22.87 6.06 -6.70
N ASP A 322 23.11 4.79 -7.02
CA ASP A 322 24.02 4.39 -8.11
C ASP A 322 23.55 4.94 -9.46
N LEU A 323 22.27 4.75 -9.80
CA LEU A 323 21.72 5.27 -11.03
C LEU A 323 21.89 6.79 -11.13
N ALA A 324 21.59 7.53 -10.06
CA ALA A 324 21.72 8.97 -10.09
C ALA A 324 23.18 9.45 -10.24
N HIS A 325 24.15 8.71 -9.69
CA HIS A 325 25.57 8.95 -9.95
C HIS A 325 25.92 8.72 -11.43
N ARG A 326 25.42 7.66 -12.05
CA ARG A 326 25.63 7.36 -13.49
C ARG A 326 25.04 8.45 -14.38
N ILE A 327 23.80 8.88 -14.11
CA ILE A 327 23.13 9.94 -14.87
C ILE A 327 23.88 11.28 -14.77
N ARG A 328 24.32 11.64 -13.55
CA ARG A 328 25.16 12.82 -13.34
C ARG A 328 26.47 12.72 -14.12
N HIS A 329 27.14 11.57 -14.07
CA HIS A 329 28.40 11.34 -14.76
C HIS A 329 28.24 11.42 -16.29
N LEU A 330 27.17 10.84 -16.85
CA LEU A 330 26.85 10.94 -18.27
C LEU A 330 26.68 12.40 -18.69
N ALA A 331 25.87 13.18 -17.96
CA ALA A 331 25.65 14.59 -18.28
C ALA A 331 26.93 15.42 -18.25
N ILE A 332 27.78 15.23 -17.23
CA ILE A 332 29.07 15.93 -17.13
C ILE A 332 29.99 15.54 -18.28
N HIS A 333 30.07 14.26 -18.62
CA HIS A 333 30.91 13.79 -19.72
C HIS A 333 30.44 14.34 -21.07
N LEU A 334 29.13 14.35 -21.34
CA LEU A 334 28.57 14.89 -22.59
C LEU A 334 28.90 16.37 -22.77
N PHE A 335 28.93 17.14 -21.68
CA PHE A 335 29.33 18.54 -21.74
C PHE A 335 30.85 18.68 -21.90
N SER A 336 31.62 17.97 -21.07
CA SER A 336 33.08 18.17 -21.00
C SER A 336 33.81 17.68 -22.26
N GLU A 337 33.39 16.54 -22.81
CA GLU A 337 34.08 15.91 -23.96
C GLU A 337 33.51 16.34 -25.31
N TYR A 338 32.21 16.65 -25.39
CA TYR A 338 31.52 16.88 -26.66
C TYR A 338 30.80 18.24 -26.77
N ASP A 339 30.97 19.12 -25.78
CA ASP A 339 30.34 20.46 -25.69
C ASP A 339 28.79 20.42 -25.87
N LYS A 340 28.15 19.32 -25.46
CA LYS A 340 26.69 19.14 -25.60
C LYS A 340 25.92 19.75 -24.43
N LEU A 341 26.09 21.06 -24.22
CA LEU A 341 25.52 21.80 -23.09
C LEU A 341 24.01 21.60 -22.91
N ASP A 342 23.22 21.74 -23.97
CA ASP A 342 21.75 21.63 -23.88
C ASP A 342 21.30 20.22 -23.49
N ILE A 343 21.96 19.19 -24.02
CA ILE A 343 21.65 17.78 -23.69
C ILE A 343 21.99 17.51 -22.23
N SER A 344 23.18 17.93 -21.77
CA SER A 344 23.59 17.76 -20.38
C SER A 344 22.60 18.41 -19.41
N LYS A 345 22.09 19.60 -19.73
CA LYS A 345 21.05 20.25 -18.93
C LYS A 345 19.73 19.48 -18.93
N GLN A 346 19.29 18.96 -20.08
CA GLN A 346 18.08 18.15 -20.16
C GLN A 346 18.17 16.90 -19.28
N ILE A 347 19.29 16.18 -19.32
CA ILE A 347 19.54 15.01 -18.49
C ILE A 347 19.54 15.37 -17.00
N LEU A 348 20.26 16.44 -16.61
CA LEU A 348 20.33 16.85 -15.20
C LEU A 348 18.99 17.35 -14.66
N ASN A 349 18.19 18.06 -15.47
CA ASN A 349 16.84 18.46 -15.06
C ASN A 349 15.94 17.24 -14.81
N ALA A 350 15.99 16.23 -15.70
CA ALA A 350 15.27 14.98 -15.49
C ALA A 350 15.76 14.25 -14.22
N GLY A 351 17.08 14.20 -14.01
CA GLY A 351 17.68 13.65 -12.79
C GLY A 351 17.24 14.38 -11.52
N GLN A 352 17.15 15.71 -11.54
CA GLN A 352 16.71 16.51 -10.40
C GLN A 352 15.29 16.16 -9.97
N GLN A 353 14.38 15.97 -10.94
CA GLN A 353 13.01 15.57 -10.68
C GLN A 353 12.93 14.15 -10.10
N VAL A 354 13.68 13.21 -10.70
CA VAL A 354 13.59 11.77 -10.39
C VAL A 354 14.23 11.41 -9.05
N PHE A 355 15.25 12.17 -8.63
CA PHE A 355 16.06 11.88 -7.42
C PHE A 355 15.89 12.93 -6.32
N SER A 356 14.76 13.66 -6.31
CA SER A 356 14.49 14.72 -5.34
C SER A 356 14.44 14.22 -3.89
N GLU A 357 14.13 12.93 -3.71
CA GLU A 357 14.05 12.24 -2.43
C GLU A 357 15.43 11.79 -1.92
N ILE A 358 16.53 12.02 -2.67
CA ILE A 358 17.90 11.66 -2.32
C ILE A 358 18.72 12.95 -2.09
N PRO A 359 18.77 13.49 -0.86
CA PRO A 359 19.27 14.85 -0.62
C PRO A 359 20.70 15.08 -1.13
N ASN A 360 21.62 14.18 -0.77
CA ASN A 360 23.04 14.28 -1.14
C ASN A 360 23.28 14.37 -2.66
N ILE A 361 22.38 13.82 -3.46
CA ILE A 361 22.49 13.82 -4.92
C ILE A 361 21.70 14.98 -5.52
N ALA A 362 20.51 15.26 -5.01
CA ALA A 362 19.70 16.39 -5.44
C ALA A 362 20.48 17.71 -5.33
N ASP A 363 21.23 17.91 -4.23
CA ASP A 363 22.07 19.09 -4.03
C ASP A 363 23.21 19.17 -5.06
N LYS A 364 23.85 18.04 -5.36
CA LYS A 364 24.93 17.96 -6.37
C LYS A 364 24.41 18.27 -7.77
N ILE A 365 23.28 17.68 -8.17
CA ILE A 365 22.65 17.95 -9.47
C ILE A 365 22.27 19.44 -9.57
N THR A 366 21.75 20.02 -8.48
CA THR A 366 21.40 21.45 -8.43
C THR A 366 22.63 22.34 -8.62
N ALA A 367 23.76 22.01 -7.97
CA ALA A 367 25.03 22.72 -8.14
C ALA A 367 25.59 22.61 -9.56
N ASP A 368 25.50 21.42 -10.18
CA ASP A 368 25.92 21.20 -11.56
C ASP A 368 25.06 22.03 -12.54
N LEU A 369 23.74 22.00 -12.38
CA LEU A 369 22.80 22.79 -13.20
C LEU A 369 23.09 24.29 -13.10
N HIS A 370 23.35 24.79 -11.89
CA HIS A 370 23.72 26.19 -11.69
C HIS A 370 25.04 26.55 -12.40
N THR A 371 26.03 25.64 -12.38
CA THR A 371 27.29 25.81 -13.10
C THR A 371 27.07 25.88 -14.62
N LEU A 372 26.30 24.95 -15.19
CA LEU A 372 25.99 24.93 -16.61
C LEU A 372 25.18 26.16 -17.06
N ASN A 373 24.25 26.66 -16.23
CA ASN A 373 23.50 27.88 -16.50
C ASN A 373 24.43 29.11 -16.60
N LYS A 374 25.39 29.25 -15.67
CA LYS A 374 26.38 30.33 -15.73
C LYS A 374 27.22 30.30 -17.00
N ILE A 375 27.65 29.11 -17.42
CA ILE A 375 28.41 28.93 -18.67
C ILE A 375 27.56 29.39 -19.87
N GLN A 376 26.28 29.01 -19.92
CA GLN A 376 25.37 29.44 -20.98
C GLN A 376 25.17 30.95 -21.04
N GLU A 377 25.00 31.60 -19.88
CA GLU A 377 24.85 33.06 -19.79
C GLU A 377 26.11 33.78 -20.27
N GLN A 378 27.30 33.33 -19.84
CA GLN A 378 28.57 33.90 -20.28
C GLN A 378 28.77 33.77 -21.80
N ALA A 379 28.37 32.65 -22.39
CA ALA A 379 28.41 32.45 -23.84
C ALA A 379 27.49 33.43 -24.58
N LYS A 380 26.26 33.63 -24.09
CA LYS A 380 25.29 34.59 -24.66
C LYS A 380 25.79 36.03 -24.58
N THR A 381 26.33 36.44 -23.43
CA THR A 381 26.87 37.81 -23.25
C THR A 381 28.06 38.07 -24.16
N LYS A 382 28.96 37.07 -24.34
CA LYS A 382 30.06 37.18 -25.30
C LYS A 382 29.56 37.30 -26.75
N GLN A 383 28.54 36.54 -27.13
CA GLN A 383 27.91 36.69 -28.46
C GLN A 383 27.29 38.07 -28.66
N MET A 384 26.60 38.61 -27.67
CA MET A 384 26.00 39.96 -27.74
C MET A 384 27.02 41.10 -27.80
N MET A 385 28.24 40.90 -27.27
CA MET A 385 29.33 41.89 -27.37
C MET A 385 30.09 41.84 -28.71
N LEU A 386 29.85 40.82 -29.54
CA LEU A 386 30.48 40.64 -30.86
C LEU A 386 29.61 41.17 -32.02
N PHE A 387 28.39 41.63 -31.73
CA PHE A 387 27.50 42.38 -32.62
C PHE A 387 27.44 43.83 -32.15
#